data_AF-B7RY07-F1
#
_entry.id   AF-B7RY07-F1
#
_cell.length_a   1.000
_cell.length_b   1.000
_cell.length_c   1.000
_cell.angle_alpha   90.00
_cell.angle_beta   90.00
_cell.angle_gamma   90.00
#
_symmetry.space_group_name_H-M   'P 1'
#
loop_
_entity.id
_entity.type
_entity.pdbx_description
1 polymer ?
#
loop_
_entity_poly.entity_id
_entity_poly.type
_entity_poly.pdbx_seq_one_letter_code
_entity_poly.pdbx_strand_id
1 'polypeptide(L)'
;MGMNGGLHDANNLGEKLVHIVRDGAPYQPLFERYNRQRRDLAVKFVQDHTIANKKLMEATDEETQQSRQTMLMDSAADPVKAKAFLLERAMINCVRDSLQVA
;
A
#
# COMPACT_ATOMS: atom_id res chain seq x y z
N MET A 1 2.53 -5.51 8.28
CA MET A 1 2.19 -4.14 7.85
C MET A 1 0.80 -3.84 8.38
N GLY A 2 0.68 -3.09 9.48
CA GLY A 2 -0.55 -3.12 10.29
C GLY A 2 -1.60 -2.07 9.92
N MET A 3 -1.20 -0.81 9.68
CA MET A 3 -2.13 0.33 9.74
C MET A 3 -2.28 1.14 8.44
N ASN A 4 -1.31 1.08 7.52
CA ASN A 4 -1.32 1.90 6.30
C ASN A 4 -2.56 1.66 5.44
N GLY A 5 -3.00 0.40 5.29
CA GLY A 5 -4.20 0.06 4.53
C GLY A 5 -5.44 0.79 5.04
N GLY A 6 -5.71 0.69 6.35
CA GLY A 6 -6.87 1.33 6.98
C GLY A 6 -6.84 2.86 6.93
N LEU A 7 -5.66 3.48 7.06
CA LEU A 7 -5.52 4.94 6.92
C LEU A 7 -5.88 5.41 5.50
N HIS A 8 -5.41 4.70 4.49
CA HIS A 8 -5.71 5.01 3.09
C HIS A 8 -7.17 4.74 2.74
N ASP A 9 -7.78 3.71 3.32
CA ASP A 9 -9.20 3.40 3.18
C ASP A 9 -10.06 4.52 3.79
N ALA A 10 -9.72 4.96 5.00
CA ALA A 10 -10.41 6.06 5.67
C ALA A 10 -10.33 7.36 4.87
N ASN A 11 -9.16 7.71 4.33
CA ASN A 11 -9.00 8.90 3.51
C ASN A 11 -9.83 8.82 2.22
N ASN A 12 -9.78 7.70 1.50
CA ASN A 12 -10.49 7.52 0.24
C ASN A 12 -12.02 7.47 0.42
N LEU A 13 -12.50 6.82 1.48
CA LEU A 13 -13.92 6.75 1.81
C LEU A 13 -14.44 8.08 2.36
N GLY A 14 -13.65 8.77 3.19
CA GLY A 14 -14.01 10.05 3.79
C GLY A 14 -14.40 11.11 2.75
N GLU A 15 -13.60 11.27 1.70
CA GLU A 15 -13.90 12.17 0.57
C GLU A 15 -15.26 11.83 -0.08
N LYS A 16 -15.54 10.55 -0.31
CA LYS A 16 -16.81 10.10 -0.93
C LYS A 16 -18.00 10.34 -0.02
N LEU A 17 -17.84 10.11 1.28
CA LEU A 17 -18.88 10.38 2.27
C LEU A 17 -19.22 11.87 2.33
N VAL A 18 -18.23 12.76 2.18
CA VAL A 18 -18.47 14.20 2.07
C VAL A 18 -19.36 14.52 0.87
N HIS A 19 -19.06 13.98 -0.31
CA HIS A 19 -19.89 14.18 -1.50
C HIS A 19 -21.31 13.65 -1.37
N ILE A 20 -21.49 12.50 -0.72
CA ILE A 20 -22.82 11.91 -0.50
C ILE A 20 -23.64 12.78 0.47
N VAL A 21 -23.06 13.09 1.63
CA VAL A 21 -23.78 13.70 2.74
C VAL A 21 -23.99 15.20 2.54
N ARG A 22 -22.99 15.91 1.99
CA ARG A 22 -23.05 17.37 1.81
C ARG A 22 -23.57 17.78 0.45
N ASP A 23 -23.14 17.09 -0.62
CA ASP A 23 -23.42 17.51 -1.99
C ASP A 23 -24.58 16.72 -2.63
N GLY A 24 -25.14 15.73 -1.91
CA GLY A 24 -26.25 14.90 -2.41
C GLY A 24 -25.86 13.96 -3.55
N ALA A 25 -24.57 13.66 -3.71
CA ALA A 25 -24.09 12.77 -4.76
C ALA A 25 -24.65 11.34 -4.59
N PRO A 26 -24.92 10.61 -5.68
CA PRO A 26 -25.42 9.24 -5.60
C PRO A 26 -24.37 8.34 -4.94
N TYR A 27 -24.76 7.65 -3.85
CA TYR A 27 -23.84 6.84 -3.06
C TYR A 27 -23.30 5.63 -3.84
N GLN A 28 -24.14 5.02 -4.68
CA GLN A 28 -23.84 3.73 -5.29
C GLN A 28 -22.62 3.79 -6.25
N PRO A 29 -22.53 4.74 -7.21
CA PRO A 29 -21.33 4.89 -8.04
C PRO A 29 -20.06 5.22 -7.23
N LEU A 30 -20.19 6.01 -6.15
CA LEU A 30 -19.05 6.37 -5.30
C LEU A 30 -18.52 5.16 -4.51
N PHE A 31 -19.41 4.32 -3.98
CA PHE A 31 -19.02 3.10 -3.29
C PHE A 31 -18.46 2.03 -4.23
N GLU A 32 -18.99 1.91 -5.45
CA GLU A 32 -18.41 1.05 -6.48
C GLU A 32 -16.99 1.50 -6.88
N ARG A 33 -16.78 2.82 -6.99
CA ARG A 33 -15.44 3.38 -7.19
C ARG A 33 -14.53 3.10 -6.00
N TYR A 34 -15.00 3.29 -4.77
CA TYR A 34 -14.23 2.94 -3.56
C TYR A 34 -13.80 1.46 -3.59
N ASN A 35 -14.71 0.56 -3.94
CA ASN A 35 -14.43 -0.87 -3.99
C ASN A 35 -13.30 -1.19 -4.99
N ARG A 36 -13.37 -0.65 -6.22
CA ARG A 36 -12.31 -0.82 -7.24
C ARG A 36 -10.97 -0.24 -6.81
N GLN A 37 -10.98 0.93 -6.17
CA GLN A 37 -9.75 1.60 -5.73
C GLN A 37 -9.10 0.88 -4.54
N ARG A 38 -9.89 0.48 -3.54
CA ARG A 38 -9.35 0.07 -2.24
C ARG A 38 -9.41 -1.43 -1.98
N ARG A 39 -10.40 -2.16 -2.49
CA ARG A 39 -10.53 -3.60 -2.19
C ARG A 39 -9.53 -4.44 -2.96
N ASP A 40 -9.61 -4.44 -4.29
CA ASP A 40 -8.87 -5.41 -5.10
C ASP A 40 -7.36 -5.14 -5.07
N LEU A 41 -6.98 -3.87 -5.11
CA LEU A 41 -5.59 -3.43 -5.09
C LEU A 41 -4.93 -3.57 -3.71
N ALA A 42 -5.63 -3.21 -2.63
CA ALA A 42 -5.05 -3.31 -1.29
C ALA A 42 -4.95 -4.76 -0.82
N VAL A 43 -5.92 -5.62 -1.15
CA VAL A 43 -5.86 -7.05 -0.77
C VAL A 43 -4.63 -7.71 -1.39
N LYS A 44 -4.43 -7.54 -2.70
CA LYS A 44 -3.27 -8.11 -3.40
C LYS A 44 -1.96 -7.56 -2.83
N PHE A 45 -1.84 -6.24 -2.71
CA PHE A 45 -0.63 -5.59 -2.22
C PHE A 45 -0.26 -6.03 -0.78
N VAL A 46 -1.25 -6.07 0.12
CA VAL A 46 -1.04 -6.50 1.50
C VAL A 46 -0.64 -7.96 1.57
N GLN A 47 -1.28 -8.84 0.79
CA GLN A 47 -0.95 -10.26 0.73
C GLN A 47 0.47 -10.48 0.23
N ASP A 48 0.83 -9.89 -0.92
CA ASP A 48 2.15 -10.03 -1.54
C ASP A 48 3.26 -9.59 -0.57
N HIS A 49 3.11 -8.43 0.06
CA HIS A 49 4.08 -7.95 1.04
C HIS A 49 4.10 -8.77 2.33
N THR A 50 2.96 -9.26 2.81
CA THR A 50 2.90 -10.09 4.01
C THR A 50 3.61 -11.42 3.76
N ILE A 51 3.38 -12.04 2.60
CA ILE A 51 4.05 -13.28 2.20
C ILE A 51 5.56 -13.05 2.04
N ALA A 52 5.97 -11.99 1.32
CA ALA A 52 7.39 -11.68 1.13
C ALA A 52 8.09 -11.40 2.46
N ASN A 53 7.49 -10.58 3.33
CA ASN A 53 8.04 -10.31 4.65
C ASN A 53 8.11 -11.57 5.50
N LYS A 54 7.08 -12.42 5.46
CA LYS A 54 7.07 -13.69 6.20
C LYS A 54 8.22 -14.60 5.77
N LYS A 55 8.37 -14.83 4.45
CA LYS A 55 9.50 -15.62 3.90
C LYS A 55 10.85 -15.09 4.38
N LEU A 56 11.03 -13.76 4.36
CA LEU A 56 12.26 -13.13 4.83
C LEU A 56 12.46 -13.21 6.35
N MET A 57 11.40 -13.31 7.14
CA MET A 57 11.47 -13.48 8.60
C MET A 57 11.76 -14.94 8.98
N GLU A 58 11.30 -15.89 8.18
CA GLU A 58 11.50 -17.33 8.40
C GLU A 58 12.83 -17.84 7.82
N ALA A 59 13.56 -17.03 7.05
CA ALA A 59 14.84 -17.40 6.47
C ALA A 59 15.91 -17.63 7.55
N THR A 60 16.49 -18.83 7.55
CA THR A 60 17.54 -19.25 8.50
C THR A 60 18.92 -19.40 7.86
N ASP A 61 19.00 -19.41 6.53
CA ASP A 61 20.27 -19.49 5.81
C ASP A 61 21.01 -18.15 5.81
N GLU A 62 22.33 -18.20 5.98
CA GLU A 62 23.17 -17.00 6.11
C GLU A 62 23.19 -16.18 4.81
N GLU A 63 23.14 -16.82 3.65
CA GLU A 63 23.20 -16.15 2.35
C GLU A 63 21.99 -15.21 2.14
N THR A 64 20.77 -15.69 2.41
CA THR A 64 19.55 -14.87 2.31
C THR A 64 19.56 -13.71 3.30
N GLN A 65 20.04 -13.95 4.52
CA GLN A 65 20.13 -12.90 5.54
C GLN A 65 21.15 -11.81 5.17
N GLN A 66 22.33 -12.22 4.70
CA GLN A 66 23.37 -11.29 4.23
C GLN A 66 22.90 -10.51 3.00
N SER A 67 22.33 -11.18 2.01
CA SER A 67 21.78 -10.54 0.79
C SER A 67 20.72 -9.49 1.14
N ARG A 68 19.81 -9.82 2.07
CA ARG A 68 18.80 -8.87 2.56
C ARG A 68 19.44 -7.66 3.25
N GLN A 69 20.44 -7.88 4.11
CA GLN A 69 21.13 -6.79 4.81
C GLN A 69 21.86 -5.88 3.83
N THR A 70 22.58 -6.44 2.85
CA THR A 70 23.24 -5.68 1.79
C THR A 70 22.25 -4.83 1.00
N MET A 71 21.12 -5.41 0.58
CA MET A 71 20.06 -4.66 -0.12
C MET A 71 19.53 -3.48 0.71
N LEU A 72 19.34 -3.66 2.03
CA LEU A 72 18.89 -2.59 2.91
C LEU A 72 19.95 -1.49 3.06
N MET A 73 21.22 -1.85 3.20
CA MET A 73 22.33 -0.89 3.31
C MET A 73 22.49 -0.10 2.02
N ASP A 74 22.50 -0.77 0.86
CA ASP A 74 22.59 -0.13 -0.45
C ASP A 74 21.41 0.79 -0.73
N SER A 75 20.20 0.39 -0.30
CA SER A 75 19.00 1.21 -0.44
C SER A 75 19.05 2.44 0.48
N ALA A 76 19.58 2.30 1.69
CA ALA A 76 19.69 3.40 2.65
C ALA A 76 20.79 4.41 2.28
N ALA A 77 21.87 3.95 1.63
CA ALA A 77 22.99 4.81 1.20
C ALA A 77 22.65 5.73 0.02
N ASP A 78 21.59 5.43 -0.73
CA ASP A 78 21.14 6.22 -1.88
C ASP A 78 19.77 6.87 -1.58
N PRO A 79 19.69 8.21 -1.46
CA PRO A 79 18.44 8.91 -1.17
C PRO A 79 17.28 8.60 -2.14
N VAL A 80 17.59 8.31 -3.41
CA VAL A 80 16.57 7.96 -4.41
C VAL A 80 16.00 6.58 -4.12
N LYS A 81 16.87 5.59 -3.84
CA LYS A 81 16.46 4.23 -3.47
C LYS A 81 15.75 4.22 -2.12
N ALA A 82 16.24 4.96 -1.14
CA ALA A 82 15.62 5.08 0.17
C ALA A 82 14.19 5.61 0.06
N LYS A 83 13.99 6.68 -0.72
CA LYS A 83 12.65 7.24 -0.98
C LYS A 83 11.74 6.23 -1.67
N ALA A 84 12.22 5.55 -2.72
CA ALA A 84 11.44 4.54 -3.42
C ALA A 84 11.00 3.41 -2.48
N PHE A 85 11.93 2.88 -1.69
CA PHE A 85 11.66 1.84 -0.69
C PHE A 85 10.61 2.28 0.33
N LEU A 86 10.73 3.50 0.88
CA LEU A 86 9.76 4.02 1.84
C LEU A 86 8.36 4.24 1.23
N LEU A 87 8.27 4.75 0.00
CA LEU A 87 6.99 4.95 -0.68
C LEU A 87 6.24 3.63 -0.92
N GLU A 88 6.98 2.57 -1.27
CA GLU A 88 6.43 1.22 -1.42
C GLU A 88 5.93 0.69 -0.06
N ARG A 89 6.77 0.73 0.98
CA ARG A 89 6.41 0.23 2.32
C ARG A 89 5.30 1.04 3.01
N ALA A 90 5.16 2.33 2.68
CA ALA A 90 4.06 3.18 3.13
C ALA A 90 2.75 2.94 2.35
N MET A 91 2.74 2.05 1.36
CA MET A 91 1.63 1.80 0.43
C MET A 91 1.24 3.03 -0.41
N ILE A 92 2.08 4.06 -0.50
CA ILE A 92 1.75 5.30 -1.23
C ILE A 92 1.67 5.03 -2.74
N ASN A 93 2.55 4.19 -3.28
CA ASN A 93 2.48 3.80 -4.69
C ASN A 93 1.18 3.06 -5.00
N CYS A 94 0.80 2.08 -4.16
CA CYS A 94 -0.48 1.37 -4.29
C CYS A 94 -1.68 2.32 -4.28
N VAL A 95 -1.67 3.35 -3.43
CA VAL A 95 -2.72 4.37 -3.41
C VAL A 95 -2.75 5.16 -4.72
N ARG A 96 -1.59 5.61 -5.22
CA ARG A 96 -1.53 6.36 -6.48
C ARG A 96 -2.06 5.54 -7.65
N ASP A 97 -1.65 4.27 -7.75
CA ASP A 97 -2.13 3.35 -8.76
C ASP A 97 -3.64 3.13 -8.63
N SER A 98 -4.14 3.00 -7.40
CA SER A 98 -5.58 2.86 -7.17
C SER A 98 -6.41 4.06 -7.62
N LEU A 99 -5.90 5.28 -7.47
CA LEU A 99 -6.64 6.48 -7.86
C LEU A 99 -6.79 6.63 -9.37
N GLN A 100 -5.93 5.96 -10.15
CA GLN A 100 -6.01 5.91 -11.61
C GLN A 100 -7.10 4.95 -12.11
N VAL A 101 -7.59 4.06 -11.24
CA VAL A 101 -8.72 3.19 -11.56
C VAL A 101 -10.00 4.03 -11.52
N ALA A 102 -10.62 4.20 -12.70
CA ALA A 102 -11.94 4.83 -12.87
C ALA A 102 -13.02 4.03 -12.15
#